data_AF-A0A848LU26-F1
#
_entry.id   AF-A0A848LU26-F1
#
_cell.length_a   1.000
_cell.length_b   1.000
_cell.length_c   1.000
_cell.angle_alpha   90.00
_cell.angle_beta   90.00
_cell.angle_gamma   90.00
#
_symmetry.space_group_name_H-M   'P 1'
#
loop_
_entity.id
_entity.type
_entity.pdbx_description
1 polymer ?
#
loop_
_entity_poly.entity_id
_entity_poly.type
_entity_poly.pdbx_seq_one_letter_code
_entity_poly.pdbx_strand_id
1 'polypeptide(L)' 'MDSAASRPEPGSFAREREEMARHTIPELIELLESEDLRTRFLAEMVLRDATST' A
#
# COMPACT_ATOMS: atom_id res chain seq x y z
N MET A 1 -1.84 6.40 27.25
CA MET A 1 -0.98 6.64 26.08
C MET A 1 -1.87 6.53 24.86
N ASP A 2 -2.58 7.60 24.55
CA ASP A 2 -3.40 7.69 23.35
C ASP A 2 -2.48 7.74 22.13
N SER A 3 -2.41 6.64 21.38
CA SER A 3 -1.80 6.64 20.05
C SER A 3 -2.75 7.39 19.12
N ALA A 4 -2.55 8.70 19.03
CA ALA A 4 -3.14 9.51 17.98
C ALA A 4 -2.60 8.99 16.64
N ALA A 5 -3.47 8.32 15.87
CA ALA A 5 -3.20 8.00 14.48
C ALA A 5 -2.98 9.33 13.73
N SER A 6 -1.71 9.72 13.60
CA SER A 6 -1.32 10.94 12.90
C SER A 6 -1.80 10.83 11.47
N ARG A 7 -2.60 11.79 11.02
CA ARG A 7 -3.10 11.84 9.65
C ARG A 7 -1.89 11.82 8.72
N PRO A 8 -1.80 10.87 7.78
CA PRO A 8 -0.61 10.77 6.94
C PRO A 8 -0.47 12.03 6.09
N GLU A 9 0.71 12.65 6.17
CA GLU A 9 1.06 13.80 5.36
C GLU A 9 0.94 13.43 3.87
N PRO A 10 0.40 14.29 2.99
CA PRO A 10 0.14 13.96 1.59
C PRO A 10 1.35 13.38 0.83
N GLY A 11 2.57 13.77 1.19
CA GLY A 11 3.81 13.24 0.60
C GLY A 11 4.21 11.82 1.07
N SER A 12 3.69 11.36 2.20
CA SER A 12 3.96 10.00 2.71
C SER A 12 3.33 8.94 1.79
N PHE A 13 2.14 9.21 1.24
CA PHE A 13 1.41 8.24 0.45
C PHE A 13 2.07 7.94 -0.90
N ALA A 14 2.59 8.96 -1.60
CA ALA A 14 3.27 8.78 -2.87
C ALA A 14 4.52 7.91 -2.71
N ARG A 15 5.31 8.18 -1.65
CA ARG A 15 6.51 7.40 -1.32
C ARG A 15 6.16 5.96 -0.92
N GLU A 16 5.16 5.77 -0.06
CA GLU A 16 4.69 4.43 0.33
C GLU A 16 4.23 3.62 -0.88
N ARG A 17 3.54 4.26 -1.85
CA ARG A 17 3.15 3.61 -3.11
C ARG A 17 4.37 3.24 -3.96
N GLU A 18 5.36 4.11 -4.08
CA GLU A 18 6.60 3.81 -4.82
C GLU A 18 7.40 2.67 -4.17
N GLU A 19 7.41 2.59 -2.84
CA GLU A 19 8.03 1.49 -2.11
C GLU A 19 7.24 0.20 -2.33
N MET A 20 5.89 0.26 -2.26
CA MET A 20 5.02 -0.88 -2.53
C MET A 20 5.19 -1.42 -3.96
N ALA A 21 5.36 -0.55 -4.95
CA ALA A 21 5.55 -0.90 -6.36
C ALA A 21 6.83 -1.70 -6.66
N ARG A 22 7.73 -1.87 -5.68
CA ARG A 22 8.93 -2.70 -5.81
C ARG A 22 8.66 -4.17 -5.52
N HIS A 23 7.52 -4.50 -4.91
CA HIS A 23 7.12 -5.88 -4.68
C HIS A 23 6.70 -6.54 -5.99
N THR A 24 6.96 -7.84 -6.08
CA THR A 24 6.49 -8.68 -7.17
C THR A 24 4.98 -8.90 -7.08
N ILE A 25 4.35 -9.30 -8.19
CA ILE A 25 2.90 -9.58 -8.23
C ILE A 25 2.49 -10.62 -7.18
N PRO A 26 3.20 -11.77 -6.99
CA PRO A 26 2.86 -12.71 -5.92
C PRO A 26 2.91 -12.12 -4.51
N GLU A 27 3.95 -11.34 -4.19
CA GLU A 27 4.06 -10.66 -2.88
C GLU A 27 2.92 -9.66 -2.67
N LEU A 28 2.54 -8.91 -3.72
CA LEU A 28 1.40 -7.99 -3.65
C LEU A 28 0.08 -8.71 -3.41
N ILE A 29 -0.11 -9.91 -3.99
CA ILE A 29 -1.30 -10.74 -3.74
C ILE A 29 -1.35 -11.17 -2.27
N GLU A 30 -0.24 -11.61 -1.69
CA GLU A 30 -0.17 -11.96 -0.26
C GLU A 30 -0.53 -10.76 0.64
N LEU A 31 -0.08 -9.55 0.28
CA LEU A 31 -0.36 -8.33 1.02
C LEU A 31 -1.85 -7.91 1.01
N LEU A 32 -2.66 -8.43 0.08
CA LEU A 32 -4.12 -8.22 0.09
C LEU A 32 -4.80 -8.88 1.29
N GLU A 33 -4.17 -9.85 1.93
CA GLU A 33 -4.69 -10.53 3.13
C GLU A 33 -4.31 -9.82 4.44
N SER A 34 -3.53 -8.74 4.38
CA SER A 34 -3.09 -8.00 5.56
C SER A 34 -4.26 -7.44 6.39
N GLU A 35 -4.16 -7.52 7.72
CA GLU A 35 -5.14 -6.88 8.61
C GLU A 35 -5.04 -5.34 8.56
N ASP A 36 -3.89 -4.80 8.14
CA ASP A 36 -3.69 -3.37 7.97
C ASP A 36 -4.37 -2.87 6.69
N LEU A 37 -5.37 -1.99 6.86
CA LEU A 37 -6.14 -1.42 5.76
C LEU A 37 -5.25 -0.66 4.78
N ARG A 38 -4.24 0.07 5.28
CA ARG A 38 -3.34 0.86 4.43
C ARG A 38 -2.49 -0.03 3.54
N THR A 39 -1.92 -1.10 4.09
CA THR A 39 -1.15 -2.11 3.34
C THR A 39 -2.00 -2.73 2.24
N ARG A 40 -3.21 -3.20 2.56
CA ARG A 40 -4.13 -3.77 1.56
C ARG A 40 -4.46 -2.78 0.45
N PHE A 41 -4.77 -1.54 0.82
CA PHE A 41 -5.12 -0.50 -0.15
C PHE A 41 -3.96 -0.19 -1.10
N LEU A 42 -2.74 -0.04 -0.59
CA LEU A 42 -1.55 0.20 -1.41
C LEU A 42 -1.26 -0.98 -2.35
N ALA A 43 -1.35 -2.22 -1.85
CA ALA A 43 -1.16 -3.42 -2.66
C ALA A 43 -2.20 -3.54 -3.78
N GLU A 44 -3.48 -3.29 -3.47
CA GLU A 44 -4.56 -3.29 -4.47
C GLU A 44 -4.32 -2.25 -5.57
N MET A 45 -3.94 -1.02 -5.19
CA MET A 45 -3.64 0.04 -6.15
C MET A 45 -2.51 -0.35 -7.09
N VAL A 46 -1.38 -0.81 -6.55
CA VAL A 46 -0.20 -1.20 -7.35
C VAL A 46 -0.55 -2.35 -8.30
N LEU A 47 -1.33 -3.33 -7.85
CA LEU A 47 -1.80 -4.43 -8.72
C LEU A 47 -2.67 -3.93 -9.87
N ARG A 48 -3.63 -3.03 -9.59
CA ARG A 48 -4.48 -2.43 -10.63
C ARG A 48 -3.63 -1.69 -11.68
N ASP A 49 -2.64 -0.94 -11.23
CA ASP A 49 -1.74 -0.19 -12.12
C ASP A 49 -0.91 -1.13 -13.01
N ALA A 50 -0.41 -2.25 -12.46
CA ALA A 50 0.32 -3.25 -13.23
C ALA A 50 -0.54 -3.93 -14.32
N THR A 51 -1.86 -4.01 -14.11
CA THR A 51 -2.81 -4.62 -15.06
C THR A 51 -3.42 -3.66 -16.07
N SER A 52 -3.23 -2.35 -15.92
CA SER A 52 -3.83 -1.32 -16.79
C SER A 52 -2.99 -1.01 -18.04
N THR A 53 -2.29 -2.03 -18.58
CA THR A 53 -1.47 -1.92 -19.79
C THR A 53 -2.30 -1.88 -21.07
#